data_AF-A0A9E2EXV5-F1
#
_entry.id   AF-A0A9E2EXV5-F1
#
_cell.length_a   1.000
_cell.length_b   1.000
_cell.length_c   1.000
_cell.angle_alpha   90.00
_cell.angle_beta   90.00
_cell.angle_gamma   90.00
#
_symmetry.space_group_name_H-M   'P 1'
#
loop_
_entity.id
_entity.type
_entity.pdbx_description
1 polymer ?
#
loop_
_entity_poly.entity_id
_entity_poly.type
_entity_poly.pdbx_seq_one_letter_code
_entity_poly.pdbx_strand_id
1 'polypeptide(L)'
;QRLWRFLQQNHPADAGIVYCLSRKRVEETARWLSDKGRNALPYHAGLDKHTRAEHQRIFLQQEGVIIVATIAFGMGIDKPDVRFVAHLNLPKNLESYYQETGRAGRDGEAANAWMAYGLQDIITLRQMMAQSDADDQFKRVLHHKMEAMLGFCEQTGCRRQTLLAYFDESMEQPCGHCDNCVEPPQTWDATEAARMALSCVYRTGQRFGVNYVIDVLMGHTKDRIVQNRHHQLSTFGIGDLDNNEWRSLFRQLIALGYLYADIDNYGALKMSPDCKPLLNGAKQLLLRKFEKPTKTVKSKPAKPSTELQAADTPLFEALRLHRKQLAQEQGVPPYVILHDKTLAAICEQRPDSIEELELIPGIGVRKLELYGEDLIRLTRQYSRDELVLADATD
;
A
#
# COMPACT_ATOMS: atom_id res chain seq x y z
N GLN A 1 -0.89 13.54 -0.45
CA GLN A 1 -2.36 13.65 -0.59
C GLN A 1 -3.08 12.30 -0.65
N ARG A 2 -2.72 11.38 -1.56
CA ARG A 2 -3.37 10.04 -1.64
C ARG A 2 -3.30 9.25 -0.32
N LEU A 3 -2.10 9.16 0.28
CA LEU A 3 -1.91 8.53 1.60
C LEU A 3 -2.84 9.13 2.67
N TRP A 4 -2.96 10.46 2.72
CA TRP A 4 -3.82 11.12 3.71
C TRP A 4 -5.28 10.70 3.58
N ARG A 5 -5.82 10.66 2.35
CA ARG A 5 -7.20 10.23 2.11
C ARG A 5 -7.40 8.77 2.53
N PHE A 6 -6.46 7.90 2.17
CA PHE A 6 -6.48 6.49 2.58
C PHE A 6 -6.54 6.36 4.11
N LEU A 7 -5.66 7.05 4.84
CA LEU A 7 -5.63 7.02 6.30
C LEU A 7 -6.92 7.59 6.92
N GLN A 8 -7.44 8.70 6.41
CA GLN A 8 -8.68 9.28 6.93
C GLN A 8 -9.91 8.41 6.70
N GLN A 9 -9.97 7.72 5.56
CA GLN A 9 -11.14 6.93 5.18
C GLN A 9 -11.16 5.55 5.83
N ASN A 10 -9.99 4.96 6.07
CA ASN A 10 -9.88 3.56 6.48
C ASN A 10 -9.22 3.37 7.86
N HIS A 11 -8.33 4.27 8.28
CA HIS A 11 -7.47 4.08 9.46
C HIS A 11 -7.30 5.35 10.32
N PRO A 12 -8.37 5.93 10.87
CA PRO A 12 -8.33 7.21 11.59
C PRO A 12 -7.55 7.16 12.92
N ALA A 13 -7.44 5.99 13.54
CA ALA A 13 -6.76 5.81 14.82
C ALA A 13 -5.82 4.60 14.87
N ASP A 14 -5.67 3.87 13.77
CA ASP A 14 -4.95 2.59 13.78
C ASP A 14 -3.44 2.72 13.73
N ALA A 15 -2.77 1.70 14.27
CA ALA A 15 -1.34 1.50 14.09
C ALA A 15 -1.04 1.00 12.67
N GLY A 16 0.08 1.45 12.11
CA GLY A 16 0.46 1.07 10.75
C GLY A 16 1.92 1.35 10.41
N ILE A 17 2.33 0.84 9.26
CA ILE A 17 3.70 1.00 8.75
C ILE A 17 3.65 1.72 7.40
N VAL A 18 4.49 2.72 7.20
CA VAL A 18 4.63 3.45 5.94
C VAL A 18 6.04 3.29 5.40
N TYR A 19 6.21 2.50 4.34
CA TYR A 19 7.50 2.27 3.70
C TYR A 19 7.84 3.37 2.67
N CYS A 20 9.05 3.91 2.81
CA CYS A 20 9.65 4.91 1.91
C CYS A 20 11.04 4.46 1.45
N LEU A 21 11.45 4.90 0.26
CA LEU A 21 12.73 4.49 -0.34
C LEU A 21 13.96 5.12 0.32
N SER A 22 13.88 6.36 0.83
CA SER A 22 15.04 7.11 1.34
C SER A 22 14.84 7.60 2.78
N ARG A 23 15.95 7.77 3.51
CA ARG A 23 15.97 8.27 4.90
C ARG A 23 15.31 9.65 5.00
N LYS A 24 15.68 10.56 4.09
CA LYS A 24 15.08 11.89 3.98
C LYS A 24 13.55 11.82 3.84
N ARG A 25 13.04 10.95 2.95
CA ARG A 25 11.60 10.82 2.73
C ARG A 25 10.88 10.20 3.93
N VAL A 26 11.54 9.32 4.68
CA VAL A 26 11.03 8.79 5.95
C VAL A 26 10.83 9.92 6.96
N GLU A 27 11.86 10.74 7.20
CA GLU A 27 11.78 11.86 8.14
C GLU A 27 10.71 12.88 7.72
N GLU A 28 10.69 13.28 6.44
CA GLU A 28 9.70 14.21 5.90
C GLU A 28 8.27 13.69 6.02
N THR A 29 8.05 12.40 5.74
CA THR A 29 6.72 11.79 5.80
C THR A 29 6.26 11.62 7.25
N ALA A 30 7.14 11.23 8.17
CA ALA A 30 6.82 11.15 9.59
C ALA A 30 6.42 12.52 10.13
N ARG A 31 7.22 13.55 9.84
CA ARG A 31 6.94 14.92 10.26
C ARG A 31 5.62 15.43 9.68
N TRP A 32 5.38 15.20 8.39
CA TRP A 32 4.13 15.60 7.73
C TRP A 32 2.88 14.90 8.31
N LEU A 33 2.98 13.64 8.74
CA LEU A 33 1.89 12.95 9.44
C LEU A 33 1.68 13.52 10.85
N SER A 34 2.76 13.81 11.57
CA SER A 34 2.72 14.43 12.90
C SER A 34 2.12 15.84 12.88
N ASP A 35 2.48 16.67 11.90
CA ASP A 35 1.89 17.99 11.67
C ASP A 35 0.38 17.92 11.38
N LYS A 36 -0.12 16.75 10.95
CA LYS A 36 -1.54 16.48 10.73
C LYS A 36 -2.25 15.83 11.92
N GLY A 37 -1.58 15.73 13.07
CA GLY A 37 -2.13 15.17 14.30
C GLY A 37 -2.05 13.65 14.39
N ARG A 38 -1.25 12.97 13.57
CA ARG A 38 -1.01 11.52 13.70
C ARG A 38 0.24 11.27 14.53
N ASN A 39 0.21 10.27 15.40
CA ASN A 39 1.43 9.84 16.09
C ASN A 39 2.33 9.07 15.12
N ALA A 40 3.27 9.75 14.46
CA ALA A 40 4.14 9.16 13.46
C ALA A 40 5.64 9.31 13.81
N LEU A 41 6.37 8.20 13.78
CA LEU A 41 7.79 8.14 14.14
C LEU A 41 8.63 7.62 12.97
N PRO A 42 9.79 8.25 12.66
CA PRO A 42 10.69 7.77 11.61
C PRO A 42 11.52 6.57 12.09
N TYR A 43 11.83 5.63 11.19
CA TYR A 43 12.74 4.52 11.46
C TYR A 43 13.62 4.20 10.25
N HIS A 44 14.93 4.37 10.40
CA HIS A 44 15.90 3.98 9.39
C HIS A 44 17.30 3.80 9.97
N ALA A 45 18.20 3.18 9.20
CA ALA A 45 19.58 2.89 9.61
C ALA A 45 20.44 4.14 9.92
N GLY A 46 20.01 5.34 9.52
CA GLY A 46 20.68 6.60 9.89
C GLY A 46 20.40 7.09 11.31
N LEU A 47 19.39 6.54 12.01
CA LEU A 47 19.12 6.87 13.41
C LEU A 47 20.10 6.12 14.31
N ASP A 48 20.48 6.73 15.43
CA ASP A 48 21.29 6.07 16.45
C ASP A 48 20.53 4.86 17.04
N LYS A 49 21.27 3.96 17.70
CA LYS A 49 20.72 2.72 18.23
C LYS A 49 19.68 2.96 19.32
N HIS A 50 19.87 3.99 20.16
CA HIS A 50 18.96 4.30 21.25
C HIS A 50 17.62 4.79 20.73
N THR A 51 17.63 5.76 19.80
CA THR A 51 16.41 6.27 19.17
C THR A 51 15.63 5.18 18.42
N ARG A 52 16.32 4.28 17.70
CA ARG A 52 15.64 3.14 17.04
C ARG A 52 14.96 2.22 18.04
N ALA A 53 15.64 1.86 19.13
CA ALA A 53 15.07 1.01 20.17
C ALA A 53 13.85 1.68 20.82
N GLU A 54 13.92 2.98 21.07
CA GLU A 54 12.82 3.73 21.66
C GLU A 54 11.60 3.81 20.72
N HIS A 55 11.79 4.14 19.44
CA HIS A 55 10.68 4.15 18.47
C HIS A 55 10.05 2.76 18.30
N GLN A 56 10.87 1.70 18.29
CA GLN A 56 10.36 0.33 18.25
C GLN A 56 9.56 -0.02 19.51
N ARG A 57 10.05 0.36 20.70
CA ARG A 57 9.33 0.17 21.96
C ARG A 57 8.00 0.91 21.96
N ILE A 58 7.99 2.18 21.56
CA ILE A 58 6.77 2.99 21.43
C ILE A 58 5.78 2.31 20.48
N PHE A 59 6.22 1.85 19.31
CA PHE A 59 5.35 1.19 18.34
C PHE A 59 4.74 -0.10 18.89
N LEU A 60 5.51 -0.92 19.62
CA LEU A 60 5.02 -2.16 20.21
C LEU A 60 4.03 -1.90 21.36
N GLN A 61 4.31 -0.89 22.20
CA GLN A 61 3.57 -0.64 23.44
C GLN A 61 2.38 0.32 23.29
N GLN A 62 2.45 1.27 22.36
CA GLN A 62 1.39 2.26 22.17
C GLN A 62 0.51 1.91 20.97
N GLU A 63 -0.74 2.29 21.08
CA GLU A 63 -1.73 2.12 20.02
C GLU A 63 -1.73 3.34 19.08
N GLY A 64 -2.20 3.14 17.86
CA GLY A 64 -2.33 4.24 16.89
C GLY A 64 -1.02 4.86 16.40
N VAL A 65 0.12 4.23 16.70
CA VAL A 65 1.44 4.68 16.25
C VAL A 65 1.66 4.26 14.80
N ILE A 66 2.08 5.22 13.97
CA ILE A 66 2.51 4.99 12.61
C ILE A 66 4.04 4.99 12.58
N ILE A 67 4.65 3.89 12.18
CA ILE A 67 6.09 3.90 11.88
C ILE A 67 6.28 4.17 10.40
N VAL A 68 6.98 5.26 10.09
CA VAL A 68 7.46 5.54 8.75
C VAL A 68 8.88 5.00 8.63
N ALA A 69 9.15 4.14 7.66
CA ALA A 69 10.43 3.44 7.62
C ALA A 69 10.99 3.18 6.24
N THR A 70 12.30 2.93 6.18
CA THR A 70 12.89 2.20 5.05
C THR A 70 12.77 0.69 5.29
N ILE A 71 13.21 -0.11 4.31
CA ILE A 71 13.25 -1.59 4.38
C ILE A 71 14.04 -2.10 5.62
N ALA A 72 14.86 -1.25 6.24
CA ALA A 72 15.56 -1.56 7.50
C ALA A 72 14.60 -1.89 8.68
N PHE A 73 13.33 -1.47 8.61
CA PHE A 73 12.30 -1.82 9.59
C PHE A 73 11.59 -3.09 9.14
N GLY A 74 12.07 -4.26 9.58
CA GLY A 74 11.40 -5.50 9.23
C GLY A 74 11.86 -6.77 9.95
N MET A 75 13.14 -6.93 10.26
CA MET A 75 13.57 -8.12 11.00
C MET A 75 13.17 -7.97 12.49
N GLY A 76 12.29 -8.85 12.98
CA GLY A 76 11.99 -8.99 14.41
C GLY A 76 10.87 -8.11 15.00
N ILE A 77 10.04 -7.46 14.17
CA ILE A 77 8.84 -6.75 14.66
C ILE A 77 7.63 -7.67 14.52
N ASP A 78 7.02 -7.96 15.66
CA ASP A 78 5.84 -8.82 15.77
C ASP A 78 4.75 -8.10 16.59
N LYS A 79 4.17 -7.06 16.00
CA LYS A 79 2.98 -6.39 16.52
C LYS A 79 1.76 -7.01 15.84
N PRO A 80 0.85 -7.67 16.57
CA PRO A 80 -0.27 -8.38 15.95
C PRO A 80 -1.30 -7.43 15.32
N ASP A 81 -1.49 -6.26 15.91
CA ASP A 81 -2.56 -5.29 15.65
C ASP A 81 -2.19 -4.18 14.64
N VAL A 82 -1.34 -4.49 13.66
CA VAL A 82 -1.02 -3.56 12.57
C VAL A 82 -2.16 -3.57 11.55
N ARG A 83 -2.95 -2.50 11.45
CA ARG A 83 -4.13 -2.45 10.56
C ARG A 83 -3.82 -2.03 9.13
N PHE A 84 -2.66 -1.41 8.89
CA PHE A 84 -2.23 -1.13 7.52
C PHE A 84 -0.72 -1.16 7.31
N VAL A 85 -0.34 -1.55 6.10
CA VAL A 85 1.01 -1.36 5.56
C VAL A 85 0.88 -0.57 4.27
N ALA A 86 1.56 0.57 4.20
CA ALA A 86 1.49 1.52 3.11
C ALA A 86 2.86 1.70 2.42
N HIS A 87 2.94 1.50 1.12
CA HIS A 87 4.15 1.74 0.33
C HIS A 87 4.04 3.05 -0.46
N LEU A 88 4.94 4.00 -0.20
CA LEU A 88 5.03 5.27 -0.95
C LEU A 88 5.98 5.22 -2.15
N ASN A 89 6.60 4.07 -2.36
CA ASN A 89 7.49 3.73 -3.45
C ASN A 89 7.28 2.28 -3.81
N LEU A 90 7.57 1.92 -5.06
CA LEU A 90 7.50 0.54 -5.51
C LEU A 90 8.56 -0.31 -4.76
N PRO A 91 8.18 -1.43 -4.13
CA PRO A 91 9.13 -2.42 -3.60
C PRO A 91 10.04 -2.96 -4.69
N LYS A 92 11.21 -3.48 -4.29
CA LYS A 92 12.20 -4.00 -5.25
C LYS A 92 11.73 -5.24 -5.99
N ASN A 93 10.93 -6.07 -5.34
CA ASN A 93 10.41 -7.33 -5.84
C ASN A 93 9.20 -7.78 -5.04
N LEU A 94 8.53 -8.81 -5.54
CA LEU A 94 7.28 -9.32 -4.97
C LEU A 94 7.51 -10.03 -3.63
N GLU A 95 8.67 -10.63 -3.39
CA GLU A 95 9.01 -11.23 -2.10
C GLU A 95 9.12 -10.20 -0.97
N SER A 96 9.79 -9.07 -1.24
CA SER A 96 9.89 -7.98 -0.28
C SER A 96 8.49 -7.43 0.00
N TYR A 97 7.69 -7.20 -1.04
CA TYR A 97 6.31 -6.75 -0.89
C TYR A 97 5.47 -7.71 -0.05
N TYR A 98 5.55 -9.02 -0.33
CA TYR A 98 4.84 -10.05 0.43
C TYR A 98 5.23 -10.03 1.92
N GLN A 99 6.52 -10.04 2.22
CA GLN A 99 7.00 -10.01 3.61
C GLN A 99 6.66 -8.72 4.34
N GLU A 100 6.73 -7.58 3.65
CA GLU A 100 6.45 -6.26 4.22
C GLU A 100 4.96 -6.09 4.53
N THR A 101 4.08 -6.46 3.58
CA THR A 101 2.63 -6.40 3.74
C THR A 101 2.09 -7.46 4.71
N GLY A 102 2.71 -8.63 4.80
CA GLY A 102 2.39 -9.69 5.77
C GLY A 102 2.66 -9.35 7.25
N ARG A 103 3.02 -8.10 7.54
CA ARG A 103 3.05 -7.54 8.89
C ARG A 103 1.69 -7.05 9.36
N ALA A 104 0.80 -6.75 8.43
CA ALA A 104 -0.55 -6.30 8.75
C ALA A 104 -1.44 -7.48 9.15
N GLY A 105 -2.33 -7.29 10.12
CA GLY A 105 -3.40 -8.25 10.44
C GLY A 105 -2.91 -9.62 10.94
N ARG A 106 -1.83 -9.67 11.74
CA ARG A 106 -1.30 -10.93 12.29
C ARG A 106 -2.20 -11.56 13.36
N ASP A 107 -3.07 -10.75 13.97
CA ASP A 107 -4.18 -11.21 14.80
C ASP A 107 -5.33 -11.87 14.00
N GLY A 108 -5.29 -11.82 12.67
CA GLY A 108 -6.33 -12.33 11.78
C GLY A 108 -7.43 -11.31 11.46
N GLU A 109 -7.39 -10.12 12.06
CA GLU A 109 -8.37 -9.06 11.81
C GLU A 109 -8.09 -8.34 10.48
N ALA A 110 -9.13 -7.70 9.94
CA ALA A 110 -9.05 -6.98 8.68
C ALA A 110 -7.92 -5.93 8.69
N ALA A 111 -7.14 -5.91 7.61
CA ALA A 111 -6.04 -4.99 7.43
C ALA A 111 -5.83 -4.64 5.95
N ASN A 112 -5.25 -3.47 5.69
CA ASN A 112 -5.03 -2.97 4.34
C ASN A 112 -3.54 -2.95 3.97
N ALA A 113 -3.20 -3.65 2.88
CA ALA A 113 -1.97 -3.38 2.14
C ALA A 113 -2.28 -2.33 1.06
N TRP A 114 -1.61 -1.18 1.13
CA TRP A 114 -1.84 -0.06 0.21
C TRP A 114 -0.53 0.37 -0.44
N MET A 115 -0.54 0.60 -1.75
CA MET A 115 0.65 1.03 -2.47
C MET A 115 0.33 2.18 -3.42
N ALA A 116 1.16 3.21 -3.39
CA ALA A 116 1.21 4.23 -4.41
C ALA A 116 2.56 4.18 -5.12
N TYR A 117 2.52 3.97 -6.43
CA TYR A 117 3.70 4.05 -7.29
C TYR A 117 3.39 4.87 -8.55
N GLY A 118 4.44 5.42 -9.13
CA GLY A 118 4.40 6.13 -10.41
C GLY A 118 5.59 5.79 -11.29
N LEU A 119 5.62 6.43 -12.45
CA LEU A 119 6.67 6.24 -13.45
C LEU A 119 8.08 6.48 -12.89
N GLN A 120 8.24 7.48 -12.01
CA GLN A 120 9.53 7.81 -11.41
C GLN A 120 10.09 6.66 -10.55
N ASP A 121 9.22 5.93 -9.84
CA ASP A 121 9.64 4.80 -9.02
C ASP A 121 10.23 3.67 -9.87
N ILE A 122 9.64 3.42 -11.05
CA ILE A 122 10.11 2.42 -12.02
C ILE A 122 11.51 2.79 -12.52
N ILE A 123 11.70 4.06 -12.90
CA ILE A 123 13.00 4.57 -13.37
C ILE A 123 14.05 4.44 -12.26
N THR A 124 13.72 4.86 -11.04
CA THR A 124 14.65 4.79 -9.90
C THR A 124 15.02 3.35 -9.54
N LEU A 125 14.09 2.39 -9.58
CA LEU A 125 14.42 0.98 -9.35
C LEU A 125 15.35 0.42 -10.43
N ARG A 126 15.07 0.70 -11.72
CA ARG A 126 15.96 0.30 -12.82
C ARG A 126 17.36 0.89 -12.68
N GLN A 127 17.47 2.14 -12.23
CA GLN A 127 18.75 2.80 -11.94
C GLN A 127 19.54 2.08 -10.86
N MET A 128 18.90 1.80 -9.72
CA MET A 128 19.54 1.09 -8.61
C MET A 128 20.05 -0.30 -9.03
N MET A 129 19.35 -0.96 -9.95
CA MET A 129 19.74 -2.28 -10.45
C MET A 129 20.89 -2.21 -11.45
N ALA A 130 20.89 -1.22 -12.36
CA ALA A 130 21.96 -1.01 -13.32
C ALA A 130 23.30 -0.66 -12.65
N GLN A 131 23.24 0.10 -11.55
CA GLN A 131 24.39 0.49 -10.74
C GLN A 131 24.89 -0.60 -9.78
N SER A 132 24.25 -1.76 -9.73
CA SER A 132 24.69 -2.86 -8.87
C SER A 132 26.03 -3.43 -9.35
N ASP A 133 26.98 -3.64 -8.44
CA ASP A 133 28.27 -4.29 -8.73
C ASP A 133 28.17 -5.83 -8.85
N ALA A 134 26.96 -6.37 -8.77
CA ALA A 134 26.73 -7.81 -8.87
C ALA A 134 27.02 -8.36 -10.29
N ASP A 135 27.24 -9.67 -10.36
CA ASP A 135 27.46 -10.35 -11.62
C ASP A 135 26.24 -10.30 -12.56
N ASP A 136 26.46 -10.57 -13.85
CA ASP A 136 25.42 -10.48 -14.87
C ASP A 136 24.28 -11.48 -14.65
N GLN A 137 24.57 -12.64 -14.06
CA GLN A 137 23.56 -13.66 -13.77
C GLN A 137 22.60 -13.16 -12.68
N PHE A 138 23.13 -12.58 -11.62
CA PHE A 138 22.37 -11.99 -10.53
C PHE A 138 21.57 -10.76 -11.01
N LYS A 139 22.16 -9.93 -11.87
CA LYS A 139 21.44 -8.80 -12.51
C LYS A 139 20.23 -9.28 -13.32
N ARG A 140 20.35 -10.39 -14.07
CA ARG A 140 19.22 -10.98 -14.80
C ARG A 140 18.12 -11.47 -13.84
N VAL A 141 18.49 -12.13 -12.75
CA VAL A 141 17.52 -12.56 -11.73
C VAL A 141 16.81 -11.36 -11.10
N LEU A 142 17.54 -10.30 -10.73
CA LEU A 142 16.93 -9.09 -10.19
C LEU A 142 15.99 -8.43 -11.21
N HIS A 143 16.38 -8.39 -12.49
CA HIS A 143 15.55 -7.87 -13.57
C HIS A 143 14.21 -8.61 -13.64
N HIS A 144 14.27 -9.94 -13.65
CA HIS A 144 13.07 -10.77 -13.68
C HIS A 144 12.15 -10.51 -12.48
N LYS A 145 12.71 -10.39 -11.27
CA LYS A 145 11.93 -10.09 -10.05
C LYS A 145 11.28 -8.71 -10.08
N MET A 146 11.96 -7.71 -10.64
CA MET A 146 11.40 -6.37 -10.83
C MET A 146 10.27 -6.40 -11.86
N GLU A 147 10.43 -7.11 -12.97
CA GLU A 147 9.38 -7.28 -13.98
C GLU A 147 8.14 -7.95 -13.39
N ALA A 148 8.31 -8.97 -12.55
CA ALA A 148 7.21 -9.59 -11.83
C ALA A 148 6.47 -8.58 -10.92
N MET A 149 7.20 -7.72 -10.20
CA MET A 149 6.59 -6.66 -9.38
C MET A 149 5.82 -5.63 -10.21
N LEU A 150 6.35 -5.24 -11.38
CA LEU A 150 5.67 -4.34 -12.31
C LEU A 150 4.43 -4.97 -12.91
N GLY A 151 4.52 -6.24 -13.31
CA GLY A 151 3.39 -7.04 -13.77
C GLY A 151 2.30 -7.15 -12.71
N PHE A 152 2.67 -7.42 -11.45
CA PHE A 152 1.74 -7.43 -10.32
C PHE A 152 0.98 -6.11 -10.18
N CYS A 153 1.62 -4.97 -10.44
CA CYS A 153 0.99 -3.65 -10.32
C CYS A 153 0.01 -3.33 -11.46
N GLU A 154 0.34 -3.73 -12.69
CA GLU A 154 -0.44 -3.40 -13.89
C GLU A 154 -1.43 -4.50 -14.29
N GLN A 155 -1.40 -5.66 -13.65
CA GLN A 155 -2.37 -6.74 -13.89
C GLN A 155 -3.81 -6.32 -13.57
N THR A 156 -4.75 -6.88 -14.33
CA THR A 156 -6.20 -6.64 -14.24
C THR A 156 -6.96 -7.69 -13.43
N GLY A 157 -6.40 -8.90 -13.27
CA GLY A 157 -6.96 -9.97 -12.45
C GLY A 157 -6.76 -9.79 -10.94
N CYS A 158 -7.25 -10.75 -10.15
CA CYS A 158 -7.14 -10.74 -8.69
C CYS A 158 -5.68 -10.65 -8.22
N ARG A 159 -5.35 -9.64 -7.40
CA ARG A 159 -4.00 -9.46 -6.82
C ARG A 159 -3.53 -10.68 -6.05
N ARG A 160 -4.42 -11.30 -5.25
CA ARG A 160 -4.06 -12.45 -4.43
C ARG A 160 -3.72 -13.68 -5.28
N GLN A 161 -4.46 -13.92 -6.35
CA GLN A 161 -4.14 -15.02 -7.27
C GLN A 161 -2.76 -14.82 -7.92
N THR A 162 -2.42 -13.60 -8.34
CA THR A 162 -1.08 -13.28 -8.86
C THR A 162 0.01 -13.51 -7.84
N LEU A 163 -0.22 -13.06 -6.61
CA LEU A 163 0.74 -13.17 -5.52
C LEU A 163 1.02 -14.64 -5.19
N LEU A 164 -0.03 -15.46 -5.09
CA LEU A 164 0.06 -16.90 -4.87
C LEU A 164 0.75 -17.62 -6.03
N ALA A 165 0.37 -17.29 -7.28
CA ALA A 165 0.97 -17.90 -8.47
C ALA A 165 2.46 -17.63 -8.58
N TYR A 166 2.94 -16.48 -8.10
CA TYR A 166 4.38 -16.20 -8.04
C TYR A 166 5.15 -17.12 -7.08
N PHE A 167 4.48 -17.65 -6.05
CA PHE A 167 5.03 -18.62 -5.10
C PHE A 167 4.59 -20.06 -5.41
N ASP A 168 4.23 -20.33 -6.67
CA ASP A 168 3.79 -21.64 -7.15
C ASP A 168 2.53 -22.19 -6.43
N GLU A 169 1.73 -21.30 -5.83
CA GLU A 169 0.44 -21.61 -5.22
C GLU A 169 -0.71 -21.22 -6.16
N SER A 170 -1.79 -22.00 -6.15
CA SER A 170 -2.96 -21.72 -6.98
C SER A 170 -4.21 -21.50 -6.13
N MET A 171 -5.09 -20.63 -6.63
CA MET A 171 -6.37 -20.32 -6.01
C MET A 171 -7.40 -20.24 -7.13
N GLU A 172 -8.42 -21.10 -7.07
CA GLU A 172 -9.40 -21.23 -8.15
C GLU A 172 -10.26 -19.97 -8.30
N GLN A 173 -10.73 -19.42 -7.18
CA GLN A 173 -11.66 -18.30 -7.16
C GLN A 173 -10.97 -16.98 -6.81
N PRO A 174 -11.35 -15.85 -7.44
CA PRO A 174 -10.88 -14.53 -7.05
C PRO A 174 -11.14 -14.24 -5.56
N CYS A 175 -10.26 -13.47 -4.93
CA CYS A 175 -10.29 -13.30 -3.47
C CYS A 175 -11.45 -12.45 -2.94
N GLY A 176 -12.17 -11.71 -3.79
CA GLY A 176 -13.30 -10.84 -3.38
C GLY A 176 -12.93 -9.53 -2.67
N HIS A 177 -11.70 -9.37 -2.19
CA HIS A 177 -11.34 -8.27 -1.27
C HIS A 177 -10.13 -7.42 -1.71
N CYS A 178 -9.54 -7.67 -2.89
CA CYS A 178 -8.50 -6.80 -3.47
C CYS A 178 -9.11 -5.72 -4.37
N ASP A 179 -8.34 -4.66 -4.67
CA ASP A 179 -8.77 -3.55 -5.53
C ASP A 179 -9.36 -4.05 -6.86
N ASN A 180 -8.70 -4.97 -7.54
CA ASN A 180 -9.18 -5.52 -8.81
C ASN A 180 -10.41 -6.43 -8.69
N CYS A 181 -10.71 -6.98 -7.50
CA CYS A 181 -11.93 -7.76 -7.28
C CYS A 181 -13.11 -6.86 -6.92
N VAL A 182 -12.88 -5.84 -6.10
CA VAL A 182 -13.90 -4.91 -5.61
C VAL A 182 -14.30 -3.92 -6.70
N GLU A 183 -13.32 -3.41 -7.44
CA GLU A 183 -13.51 -2.47 -8.54
C GLU A 183 -12.68 -2.94 -9.76
N PRO A 184 -13.22 -3.89 -10.55
CA PRO A 184 -12.49 -4.46 -11.69
C PRO A 184 -12.05 -3.37 -12.68
N PRO A 185 -10.74 -3.30 -13.01
CA PRO A 185 -10.23 -2.26 -13.88
C PRO A 185 -10.75 -2.44 -15.31
N GLN A 186 -11.25 -1.36 -15.90
CA GLN A 186 -11.58 -1.35 -17.31
C GLN A 186 -10.33 -1.50 -18.17
N THR A 187 -10.45 -2.24 -19.26
CA THR A 187 -9.42 -2.35 -20.29
C THR A 187 -9.89 -1.71 -21.59
N TRP A 188 -8.95 -1.34 -22.44
CA TRP A 188 -9.22 -0.83 -23.78
C TRP A 188 -8.13 -1.29 -24.74
N ASP A 189 -8.47 -1.32 -26.02
CA ASP A 189 -7.50 -1.60 -27.07
C ASP A 189 -6.61 -0.38 -27.28
N ALA A 190 -5.40 -0.46 -26.71
CA ALA A 190 -4.40 0.59 -26.79
C ALA A 190 -3.40 0.36 -27.92
N THR A 191 -3.67 -0.56 -28.85
CA THR A 191 -2.74 -0.96 -29.92
C THR A 191 -2.27 0.25 -30.72
N GLU A 192 -3.19 1.06 -31.24
CA GLU A 192 -2.84 2.23 -32.05
C GLU A 192 -2.12 3.31 -31.24
N ALA A 193 -2.60 3.64 -30.04
CA ALA A 193 -1.95 4.61 -29.17
C ALA A 193 -0.51 4.16 -28.79
N ALA A 194 -0.30 2.87 -28.54
CA ALA A 194 1.02 2.31 -28.29
C ALA A 194 1.92 2.38 -29.53
N ARG A 195 1.40 2.11 -30.73
CA ARG A 195 2.13 2.27 -32.00
C ARG A 195 2.53 3.71 -32.25
N MET A 196 1.64 4.68 -31.96
CA MET A 196 1.96 6.12 -32.02
C MET A 196 3.09 6.48 -31.05
N ALA A 197 2.98 6.03 -29.80
CA ALA A 197 4.00 6.29 -28.77
C ALA A 197 5.37 5.72 -29.15
N LEU A 198 5.44 4.45 -29.53
CA LEU A 198 6.67 3.78 -29.97
C LEU A 198 7.25 4.46 -31.23
N SER A 199 6.39 4.77 -32.21
CA SER A 199 6.78 5.49 -33.42
C SER A 199 7.38 6.87 -33.13
N CYS A 200 6.84 7.59 -32.15
CA CYS A 200 7.34 8.88 -31.72
C CYS A 200 8.68 8.75 -30.98
N VAL A 201 8.84 7.75 -30.10
CA VAL A 201 10.12 7.45 -29.44
C VAL A 201 11.21 7.19 -30.49
N TYR A 202 10.91 6.37 -31.51
CA TYR A 202 11.83 6.09 -32.60
C TYR A 202 12.20 7.36 -33.39
N ARG A 203 11.20 8.14 -33.84
CA ARG A 203 11.41 9.33 -34.69
C ARG A 203 12.07 10.50 -33.98
N THR A 204 11.91 10.59 -32.67
CA THR A 204 12.66 11.57 -31.85
C THR A 204 14.11 11.12 -31.58
N GLY A 205 14.53 10.00 -32.17
CA GLY A 205 15.88 9.47 -32.10
C GLY A 205 16.21 8.77 -30.78
N GLN A 206 15.22 8.41 -29.96
CA GLN A 206 15.42 7.74 -28.68
C GLN A 206 16.35 8.48 -27.70
N ARG A 207 16.30 9.82 -27.71
CA ARG A 207 17.15 10.72 -26.89
C ARG A 207 16.38 11.52 -25.85
N PHE A 208 15.07 11.30 -25.75
CA PHE A 208 14.17 12.15 -24.96
C PHE A 208 13.34 11.33 -23.99
N GLY A 209 13.09 11.92 -22.82
CA GLY A 209 12.25 11.33 -21.80
C GLY A 209 10.76 11.47 -22.09
N VAL A 210 9.95 10.79 -21.27
CA VAL A 210 8.51 10.60 -21.46
C VAL A 210 7.76 11.92 -21.67
N ASN A 211 7.98 12.94 -20.82
CA ASN A 211 7.26 14.20 -20.92
C ASN A 211 7.49 14.92 -22.26
N TYR A 212 8.71 14.85 -22.81
CA TYR A 212 9.01 15.46 -24.10
C TYR A 212 8.32 14.72 -25.25
N VAL A 213 8.30 13.39 -25.20
CA VAL A 213 7.60 12.57 -26.21
C VAL A 213 6.10 12.84 -26.16
N ILE A 214 5.52 12.98 -24.96
CA ILE A 214 4.11 13.38 -24.79
C ILE A 214 3.85 14.76 -25.41
N ASP A 215 4.72 15.74 -25.17
CA ASP A 215 4.59 17.08 -25.77
C ASP A 215 4.60 17.02 -27.31
N VAL A 216 5.43 16.16 -27.91
CA VAL A 216 5.46 15.94 -29.37
C VAL A 216 4.14 15.31 -29.85
N LEU A 217 3.67 14.24 -29.20
CA LEU A 217 2.42 13.57 -29.55
C LEU A 217 1.20 14.49 -29.45
N MET A 218 1.17 15.35 -28.43
CA MET A 218 0.09 16.32 -28.20
C MET A 218 0.22 17.59 -29.07
N GLY A 219 1.28 17.72 -29.86
CA GLY A 219 1.47 18.87 -30.75
C GLY A 219 1.88 20.16 -30.03
N HIS A 220 2.46 20.07 -28.83
CA HIS A 220 2.92 21.25 -28.09
C HIS A 220 4.17 21.85 -28.74
N THR A 221 4.09 23.12 -29.14
CA THR A 221 5.19 23.85 -29.80
C THR A 221 6.11 24.54 -28.78
N LYS A 222 6.84 23.75 -27.99
CA LYS A 222 7.88 24.29 -27.08
C LYS A 222 9.17 24.60 -27.86
N ASP A 223 9.96 25.58 -27.40
CA ASP A 223 11.21 25.98 -28.06
C ASP A 223 12.14 24.79 -28.36
N ARG A 224 12.29 23.87 -27.40
CA ARG A 224 13.11 22.67 -27.56
C ARG A 224 12.61 21.75 -28.68
N ILE A 225 11.29 21.64 -28.88
CA ILE A 225 10.70 20.84 -29.97
C ILE A 225 10.95 21.49 -31.33
N VAL A 226 10.88 22.82 -31.39
CA VAL A 226 11.17 23.59 -32.61
C VAL A 226 12.65 23.48 -32.98
N GLN A 227 13.55 23.68 -32.01
CA GLN A 227 15.00 23.57 -32.18
C GLN A 227 15.42 22.19 -32.70
N ASN A 228 14.79 21.11 -32.22
CA ASN A 228 15.06 19.75 -32.68
C ASN A 228 14.31 19.39 -33.98
N ARG A 229 13.55 20.32 -34.58
CA ARG A 229 12.70 20.11 -35.77
C ARG A 229 11.65 19.01 -35.59
N HIS A 230 11.27 18.69 -34.36
CA HIS A 230 10.33 17.62 -34.08
C HIS A 230 8.86 18.00 -34.35
N HIS A 231 8.57 19.29 -34.51
CA HIS A 231 7.29 19.80 -35.02
C HIS A 231 7.02 19.38 -36.49
N GLN A 232 8.03 18.92 -37.21
CA GLN A 232 7.92 18.48 -38.61
C GLN A 232 7.76 16.96 -38.74
N LEU A 233 7.82 16.22 -37.63
CA LEU A 233 7.69 14.77 -37.64
C LEU A 233 6.26 14.36 -37.92
N SER A 234 6.08 13.23 -38.61
CA SER A 234 4.76 12.64 -38.85
C SER A 234 4.02 12.22 -37.57
N THR A 235 4.70 12.20 -36.42
CA THR A 235 4.13 11.88 -35.11
C THR A 235 3.83 13.12 -34.27
N PHE A 236 4.01 14.32 -34.81
CA PHE A 236 3.69 15.55 -34.11
C PHE A 236 2.17 15.79 -34.14
N GLY A 237 1.56 15.98 -32.97
CA GLY A 237 0.13 16.29 -32.86
C GLY A 237 -0.83 15.18 -33.27
N ILE A 238 -0.36 13.93 -33.41
CA ILE A 238 -1.21 12.79 -33.80
C ILE A 238 -1.90 12.13 -32.60
N GLY A 239 -1.53 12.49 -31.38
CA GLY A 239 -2.04 11.85 -30.17
C GLY A 239 -3.44 12.35 -29.81
N ASP A 240 -4.31 11.41 -29.44
CA ASP A 240 -5.71 11.62 -29.08
C ASP A 240 -5.99 11.53 -27.57
N LEU A 241 -5.02 11.06 -26.78
CA LEU A 241 -5.12 10.97 -25.33
C LEU A 241 -4.71 12.27 -24.63
N ASP A 242 -5.24 12.46 -23.41
CA ASP A 242 -4.78 13.52 -22.53
C ASP A 242 -3.41 13.21 -21.90
N ASN A 243 -2.83 14.21 -21.24
CA ASN A 243 -1.48 14.11 -20.69
C ASN A 243 -1.33 12.99 -19.62
N ASN A 244 -2.36 12.72 -18.83
CA ASN A 244 -2.32 11.69 -17.80
C ASN A 244 -2.56 10.30 -18.38
N GLU A 245 -3.44 10.19 -19.37
CA GLU A 245 -3.66 8.98 -20.15
C GLU A 245 -2.37 8.56 -20.87
N TRP A 246 -1.68 9.50 -21.52
CA TRP A 246 -0.36 9.24 -22.10
C TRP A 246 0.67 8.79 -21.06
N ARG A 247 0.74 9.45 -19.90
CA ARG A 247 1.64 9.02 -18.82
C ARG A 247 1.33 7.60 -18.34
N SER A 248 0.05 7.25 -18.22
CA SER A 248 -0.40 5.90 -17.87
C SER A 248 0.03 4.87 -18.92
N LEU A 249 -0.16 5.20 -20.21
CA LEU A 249 0.24 4.35 -21.33
C LEU A 249 1.76 4.13 -21.33
N PHE A 250 2.58 5.19 -21.21
CA PHE A 250 4.03 5.05 -21.15
C PHE A 250 4.50 4.23 -19.95
N ARG A 251 3.87 4.41 -18.78
CA ARG A 251 4.16 3.60 -17.58
C ARG A 251 3.90 2.12 -17.86
N GLN A 252 2.77 1.78 -18.46
CA GLN A 252 2.42 0.40 -18.82
C GLN A 252 3.34 -0.17 -19.91
N LEU A 253 3.72 0.61 -20.94
CA LEU A 253 4.69 0.16 -21.96
C LEU A 253 6.07 -0.13 -21.38
N ILE A 254 6.50 0.66 -20.39
CA ILE A 254 7.77 0.42 -19.68
C ILE A 254 7.65 -0.82 -18.80
N ALA A 255 6.54 -0.97 -18.07
CA ALA A 255 6.27 -2.13 -17.24
C ALA A 255 6.23 -3.45 -18.03
N LEU A 256 5.67 -3.42 -19.25
CA LEU A 256 5.62 -4.55 -20.17
C LEU A 256 6.93 -4.79 -20.96
N GLY A 257 7.98 -3.99 -20.71
CA GLY A 257 9.29 -4.18 -21.34
C GLY A 257 9.41 -3.62 -22.77
N TYR A 258 8.37 -3.02 -23.35
CA TYR A 258 8.44 -2.41 -24.69
C TYR A 258 9.37 -1.19 -24.75
N LEU A 259 9.46 -0.46 -23.64
CA LEU A 259 10.29 0.72 -23.47
C LEU A 259 11.18 0.61 -22.24
N TYR A 260 12.35 1.24 -22.30
CA TYR A 260 13.20 1.44 -21.14
C TYR A 260 13.83 2.83 -21.15
N ALA A 261 14.08 3.37 -19.96
CA ALA A 261 14.79 4.64 -19.82
C ALA A 261 16.30 4.37 -19.79
N ASP A 262 17.03 5.01 -20.69
CA ASP A 262 18.48 5.03 -20.71
C ASP A 262 19.00 6.02 -19.67
N ILE A 263 19.76 5.49 -18.72
CA ILE A 263 20.21 6.21 -17.54
C ILE A 263 21.39 7.11 -17.88
N ASP A 264 22.29 6.65 -18.74
CA ASP A 264 23.48 7.39 -19.15
C ASP A 264 23.12 8.60 -20.02
N ASN A 265 21.93 8.56 -20.65
CA ASN A 265 21.41 9.59 -21.53
C ASN A 265 20.21 10.34 -20.93
N TYR A 266 20.29 10.73 -19.64
CA TYR A 266 19.31 11.59 -18.95
C TYR A 266 17.86 11.07 -18.97
N GLY A 267 17.66 9.74 -18.93
CA GLY A 267 16.34 9.12 -18.95
C GLY A 267 15.69 9.07 -20.34
N ALA A 268 16.50 9.10 -21.40
CA ALA A 268 16.02 8.96 -22.77
C ALA A 268 15.28 7.63 -22.97
N LEU A 269 14.09 7.66 -23.58
CA LEU A 269 13.35 6.44 -23.88
C LEU A 269 13.99 5.69 -25.05
N LYS A 270 14.27 4.41 -24.84
CA LYS A 270 14.72 3.45 -25.85
C LYS A 270 13.71 2.32 -26.00
N MET A 271 13.66 1.75 -27.20
CA MET A 271 12.78 0.63 -27.52
C MET A 271 13.48 -0.72 -27.31
N SER A 272 12.74 -1.68 -26.76
CA SER A 272 13.14 -3.10 -26.73
C SER A 272 12.81 -3.76 -28.07
N PRO A 273 13.56 -4.81 -28.51
CA PRO A 273 13.17 -5.65 -29.64
C PRO A 273 11.72 -6.18 -29.58
N ASP A 274 11.16 -6.34 -28.38
CA ASP A 274 9.80 -6.87 -28.16
C ASP A 274 8.69 -5.97 -28.70
N CYS A 275 9.00 -4.71 -29.06
CA CYS A 275 8.02 -3.80 -29.66
C CYS A 275 7.70 -4.14 -31.13
N LYS A 276 8.53 -4.95 -31.81
CA LYS A 276 8.38 -5.22 -33.25
C LYS A 276 7.01 -5.82 -33.63
N PRO A 277 6.47 -6.84 -32.92
CA PRO A 277 5.15 -7.40 -33.21
C PRO A 277 4.00 -6.39 -33.04
N LEU A 278 4.18 -5.38 -32.20
CA LEU A 278 3.17 -4.35 -32.01
C LEU A 278 3.22 -3.32 -33.15
N LEU A 279 4.42 -2.94 -33.59
CA LEU A 279 4.62 -1.99 -34.69
C LEU A 279 4.16 -2.54 -36.04
N ASN A 280 4.43 -3.81 -36.32
CA ASN A 280 4.07 -4.46 -37.58
C ASN A 280 2.60 -4.96 -37.62
N GLY A 281 1.84 -4.76 -36.55
CA GLY A 281 0.42 -5.15 -36.47
C GLY A 281 0.18 -6.63 -36.19
N ALA A 282 1.20 -7.41 -35.85
CA ALA A 282 1.07 -8.84 -35.53
C ALA A 282 0.51 -9.11 -34.12
N LYS A 283 0.51 -8.11 -33.22
CA LYS A 283 0.04 -8.24 -31.83
C LYS A 283 -0.90 -7.09 -31.47
N GLN A 284 -2.04 -7.42 -30.88
CA GLN A 284 -2.91 -6.45 -30.21
C GLN A 284 -2.46 -6.25 -28.76
N LEU A 285 -2.67 -5.04 -28.24
CA LEU A 285 -2.31 -4.66 -26.87
C LEU A 285 -3.51 -4.08 -26.13
N LEU A 286 -4.07 -4.88 -25.24
CA LEU A 286 -5.06 -4.43 -24.26
C LEU A 286 -4.34 -3.86 -23.04
N LEU A 287 -4.64 -2.61 -22.68
CA LEU A 287 -4.09 -1.95 -21.50
C LEU A 287 -5.20 -1.58 -20.52
N ARG A 288 -4.82 -1.39 -19.25
CA ARG A 288 -5.71 -0.81 -18.25
C ARG A 288 -6.04 0.62 -18.66
N LYS A 289 -7.33 0.95 -18.68
CA LYS A 289 -7.81 2.31 -18.94
C LYS A 289 -7.41 3.21 -17.79
N PHE A 290 -6.90 4.39 -18.12
CA PHE A 290 -6.65 5.41 -17.09
C PHE A 290 -7.99 6.01 -16.66
N GLU A 291 -8.33 5.83 -15.40
CA GLU A 291 -9.51 6.46 -14.82
C GLU A 291 -9.09 7.73 -14.09
N LYS A 292 -9.68 8.86 -14.50
CA LYS A 292 -9.57 10.09 -13.74
C LYS A 292 -10.17 9.82 -12.37
N PRO A 293 -9.55 10.28 -11.26
CA PRO A 293 -10.16 10.18 -9.96
C PRO A 293 -11.47 10.95 -9.99
N THR A 294 -12.58 10.23 -10.17
CA THR A 294 -13.91 10.76 -9.99
C THR A 294 -14.01 11.20 -8.54
N LYS A 295 -14.59 12.38 -8.29
CA LYS A 295 -15.13 12.66 -6.96
C LYS A 295 -16.11 11.53 -6.72
N THR A 296 -15.77 10.60 -5.84
CA THR A 296 -16.62 9.46 -5.53
C THR A 296 -17.98 10.00 -5.11
N VAL A 297 -18.98 9.81 -5.96
CA VAL A 297 -20.36 9.72 -5.52
C VAL A 297 -20.34 8.59 -4.52
N LYS A 298 -20.67 8.88 -3.26
CA LYS A 298 -20.68 7.92 -2.17
C LYS A 298 -21.61 6.75 -2.53
N SER A 299 -21.07 5.71 -3.17
CA SER A 299 -21.67 4.39 -3.05
C SER A 299 -21.38 3.96 -1.62
N LYS A 300 -22.43 3.90 -0.80
CA LYS A 300 -22.36 3.23 0.49
C LYS A 300 -21.80 1.83 0.20
N PRO A 301 -20.69 1.40 0.83
CA PRO A 301 -20.38 -0.01 0.80
C PRO A 301 -21.61 -0.74 1.36
N ALA A 302 -22.05 -1.78 0.66
CA ALA A 302 -23.01 -2.72 1.22
C ALA A 302 -22.44 -3.16 2.57
N LYS A 303 -23.19 -2.89 3.65
CA LYS A 303 -22.82 -3.32 5.00
C LYS A 303 -22.47 -4.81 4.93
N PRO A 304 -21.28 -5.24 5.35
CA PRO A 304 -21.16 -6.57 5.89
C PRO A 304 -22.10 -6.59 7.11
N SER A 305 -23.12 -7.42 7.01
CA SER A 305 -24.05 -7.70 8.09
C SER A 305 -23.30 -8.21 9.32
N THR A 306 -23.65 -7.63 10.48
CA THR A 306 -23.57 -8.25 11.83
C THR A 306 -22.19 -8.57 12.45
N GLU A 307 -21.15 -7.75 12.23
CA GLU A 307 -19.92 -7.80 13.08
C GLU A 307 -19.50 -6.44 13.67
N LEU A 308 -20.19 -5.35 13.29
CA LEU A 308 -19.75 -3.97 13.57
C LEU A 308 -20.35 -3.35 14.86
N GLN A 309 -20.53 -4.12 15.94
CA GLN A 309 -21.11 -3.57 17.18
C GLN A 309 -20.30 -3.80 18.46
N ALA A 310 -19.18 -4.54 18.46
CA ALA A 310 -18.35 -4.69 19.66
C ALA A 310 -17.27 -3.60 19.79
N ALA A 311 -16.55 -3.29 18.69
CA ALA A 311 -15.37 -2.43 18.70
C ALA A 311 -15.64 -0.92 18.93
N ASP A 312 -16.87 -0.46 18.72
CA ASP A 312 -17.29 0.94 18.91
C ASP A 312 -18.12 1.15 20.19
N THR A 313 -18.11 0.19 21.12
CA THR A 313 -18.84 0.33 22.39
C THR A 313 -18.00 1.11 23.42
N PRO A 314 -18.62 1.92 24.30
CA PRO A 314 -17.94 2.52 25.45
C PRO A 314 -17.19 1.48 26.30
N LEU A 315 -17.70 0.25 26.37
CA LEU A 315 -17.05 -0.87 27.03
C LEU A 315 -15.74 -1.27 26.34
N PHE A 316 -15.68 -1.32 25.01
CA PHE A 316 -14.45 -1.66 24.28
C PHE A 316 -13.35 -0.62 24.53
N GLU A 317 -13.66 0.66 24.46
CA GLU A 317 -12.70 1.73 24.77
C GLU A 317 -12.28 1.71 26.25
N ALA A 318 -13.18 1.39 27.19
CA ALA A 318 -12.83 1.24 28.60
C ALA A 318 -11.88 0.04 28.84
N LEU A 319 -12.18 -1.10 28.25
CA LEU A 319 -11.32 -2.30 28.29
C LEU A 319 -9.95 -2.02 27.66
N ARG A 320 -9.92 -1.30 26.54
CA ARG A 320 -8.72 -0.88 25.84
C ARG A 320 -7.86 0.06 26.68
N LEU A 321 -8.47 1.05 27.34
CA LEU A 321 -7.79 1.97 28.25
C LEU A 321 -7.23 1.24 29.48
N HIS A 322 -8.01 0.33 30.06
CA HIS A 322 -7.57 -0.47 31.22
C HIS A 322 -6.42 -1.40 30.85
N ARG A 323 -6.51 -2.08 29.70
CA ARG A 323 -5.40 -2.89 29.15
C ARG A 323 -4.13 -2.06 28.99
N LYS A 324 -4.24 -0.82 28.51
CA LYS A 324 -3.10 0.10 28.37
C LYS A 324 -2.46 0.44 29.71
N GLN A 325 -3.26 0.64 30.77
CA GLN A 325 -2.75 0.90 32.13
C GLN A 325 -1.96 -0.31 32.66
N LEU A 326 -2.55 -1.50 32.60
CA LEU A 326 -1.89 -2.75 33.03
C LEU A 326 -0.59 -3.02 32.26
N ALA A 327 -0.60 -2.79 30.94
CA ALA A 327 0.57 -2.94 30.09
C ALA A 327 1.70 -1.99 30.47
N GLN A 328 1.36 -0.74 30.84
CA GLN A 328 2.33 0.25 31.33
C GLN A 328 2.92 -0.15 32.69
N GLU A 329 2.09 -0.60 33.63
CA GLU A 329 2.52 -1.04 34.96
C GLU A 329 3.47 -2.25 34.89
N GLN A 330 3.20 -3.18 33.97
CA GLN A 330 3.99 -4.40 33.80
C GLN A 330 5.15 -4.25 32.79
N GLY A 331 5.26 -3.10 32.11
CA GLY A 331 6.29 -2.83 31.11
C GLY A 331 6.22 -3.71 29.85
N VAL A 332 5.07 -4.33 29.58
CA VAL A 332 4.85 -5.22 28.43
C VAL A 332 3.97 -4.56 27.37
N PRO A 333 4.03 -4.99 26.09
CA PRO A 333 3.07 -4.54 25.08
C PRO A 333 1.61 -4.89 25.41
N PRO A 334 0.60 -4.04 25.09
CA PRO A 334 -0.80 -4.27 25.42
C PRO A 334 -1.36 -5.63 24.97
N TYR A 335 -1.00 -6.10 23.79
CA TYR A 335 -1.47 -7.38 23.26
C TYR A 335 -1.01 -8.59 24.09
N VAL A 336 0.06 -8.47 24.89
CA VAL A 336 0.51 -9.52 25.83
C VAL A 336 -0.50 -9.69 26.96
N ILE A 337 -1.11 -8.59 27.42
CA ILE A 337 -2.19 -8.61 28.41
C ILE A 337 -3.42 -9.28 27.79
N LEU A 338 -4.02 -8.68 26.76
CA LEU A 338 -5.18 -9.23 26.03
C LEU A 338 -5.14 -8.77 24.57
N HIS A 339 -5.43 -9.68 23.63
CA HIS A 339 -5.60 -9.32 22.22
C HIS A 339 -6.92 -8.59 21.99
N ASP A 340 -7.00 -7.75 20.94
CA ASP A 340 -8.22 -7.03 20.59
C ASP A 340 -9.42 -7.97 20.38
N LYS A 341 -9.19 -9.15 19.79
CA LYS A 341 -10.21 -10.19 19.62
C LYS A 341 -10.80 -10.66 20.95
N THR A 342 -9.99 -10.77 22.00
CA THR A 342 -10.47 -11.12 23.33
C THR A 342 -11.28 -9.98 23.93
N LEU A 343 -10.87 -8.71 23.74
CA LEU A 343 -11.66 -7.56 24.19
C LEU A 343 -13.01 -7.49 23.46
N ALA A 344 -13.03 -7.75 22.15
CA ALA A 344 -14.25 -7.80 21.35
C ALA A 344 -15.19 -8.93 21.83
N ALA A 345 -14.65 -10.12 22.11
CA ALA A 345 -15.42 -11.23 22.66
C ALA A 345 -16.03 -10.92 24.04
N ILE A 346 -15.30 -10.20 24.92
CA ILE A 346 -15.84 -9.70 26.20
C ILE A 346 -16.99 -8.71 25.95
N CYS A 347 -16.84 -7.80 24.98
CA CYS A 347 -17.89 -6.84 24.66
C CYS A 347 -19.17 -7.50 24.11
N GLU A 348 -19.00 -8.58 23.35
CA GLU A 348 -20.09 -9.35 22.76
C GLU A 348 -20.80 -10.24 23.78
N GLN A 349 -20.04 -11.02 24.56
CA GLN A 349 -20.60 -12.01 25.50
C GLN A 349 -20.96 -11.41 26.86
N ARG A 350 -20.36 -10.27 27.22
CA ARG A 350 -20.57 -9.53 28.48
C ARG A 350 -20.56 -10.41 29.74
N PRO A 351 -19.46 -11.16 29.97
CA PRO A 351 -19.35 -12.03 31.14
C PRO A 351 -19.52 -11.26 32.45
N ASP A 352 -20.41 -11.74 33.32
CA ASP A 352 -20.67 -11.13 34.63
C ASP A 352 -20.07 -11.91 35.81
N SER A 353 -19.47 -13.07 35.52
CA SER A 353 -18.89 -14.02 36.47
C SER A 353 -17.54 -14.55 35.96
N ILE A 354 -16.76 -15.16 36.85
CA ILE A 354 -15.44 -15.70 36.51
C ILE A 354 -15.59 -16.91 35.57
N GLU A 355 -16.62 -17.72 35.79
CA GLU A 355 -16.95 -18.90 34.99
C GLU A 355 -17.31 -18.51 33.54
N GLU A 356 -18.07 -17.43 33.35
CA GLU A 356 -18.37 -16.90 32.01
C GLU A 356 -17.13 -16.31 31.33
N LEU A 357 -16.24 -15.67 32.10
CA LEU A 357 -15.00 -15.11 31.59
C LEU A 357 -14.03 -16.19 31.09
N GLU A 358 -14.05 -17.38 31.70
CA GLU A 358 -13.24 -18.53 31.29
C GLU A 358 -13.62 -19.07 29.91
N LEU A 359 -14.88 -18.90 29.51
CA LEU A 359 -15.39 -19.34 28.19
C LEU A 359 -14.94 -18.41 27.05
N ILE A 360 -14.36 -17.24 27.37
CA ILE A 360 -13.93 -16.26 26.37
C ILE A 360 -12.62 -16.70 25.69
N PRO A 361 -12.58 -16.79 24.35
CA PRO A 361 -11.36 -17.13 23.62
C PRO A 361 -10.20 -16.16 23.91
N GLY A 362 -9.07 -16.70 24.37
CA GLY A 362 -7.85 -15.96 24.67
C GLY A 362 -7.66 -15.59 26.15
N ILE A 363 -8.61 -15.96 27.02
CA ILE A 363 -8.47 -15.91 28.47
C ILE A 363 -8.11 -17.31 28.97
N GLY A 364 -6.88 -17.48 29.47
CA GLY A 364 -6.46 -18.71 30.14
C GLY A 364 -6.41 -18.51 31.66
N VAL A 365 -6.28 -19.62 32.40
CA VAL A 365 -6.27 -19.67 33.88
C VAL A 365 -5.43 -18.55 34.51
N ARG A 366 -4.20 -18.34 34.02
CA ARG A 366 -3.30 -17.31 34.55
C ARG A 366 -3.80 -15.87 34.31
N LYS A 367 -4.44 -15.59 33.17
CA LYS A 367 -5.00 -14.25 32.88
C LYS A 367 -6.28 -14.01 33.67
N LEU A 368 -7.04 -15.07 33.90
CA LEU A 368 -8.26 -15.06 34.71
C LEU A 368 -7.92 -14.73 36.18
N GLU A 369 -6.89 -15.35 36.74
CA GLU A 369 -6.36 -15.03 38.08
C GLU A 369 -5.85 -13.59 38.20
N LEU A 370 -5.15 -13.09 37.16
CA LEU A 370 -4.51 -11.77 37.20
C LEU A 370 -5.46 -10.61 36.91
N TYR A 371 -6.43 -10.79 36.03
CA TYR A 371 -7.24 -9.69 35.47
C TYR A 371 -8.75 -9.92 35.58
N GLY A 372 -9.20 -11.10 36.01
CA GLY A 372 -10.61 -11.50 35.94
C GLY A 372 -11.54 -10.55 36.70
N GLU A 373 -11.18 -10.18 37.93
CA GLU A 373 -11.99 -9.27 38.76
C GLU A 373 -12.11 -7.87 38.14
N ASP A 374 -11.04 -7.35 37.55
CA ASP A 374 -11.05 -6.03 36.89
C ASP A 374 -11.92 -6.05 35.61
N LEU A 375 -11.83 -7.12 34.82
CA LEU A 375 -12.62 -7.28 33.60
C LEU A 375 -14.12 -7.41 33.88
N ILE A 376 -14.50 -8.18 34.91
CA ILE A 376 -15.91 -8.30 35.34
C ILE A 376 -16.43 -6.95 35.83
N ARG A 377 -15.63 -6.23 36.62
CA ARG A 377 -16.00 -4.89 37.12
C ARG A 377 -16.27 -3.92 35.99
N LEU A 378 -15.39 -3.87 34.97
CA LEU A 378 -15.58 -3.04 33.79
C LEU A 378 -16.82 -3.46 33.00
N THR A 379 -17.04 -4.77 32.83
CA THR A 379 -18.23 -5.27 32.11
C THR A 379 -19.53 -4.90 32.81
N ARG A 380 -19.56 -4.98 34.15
CA ARG A 380 -20.71 -4.56 34.98
C ARG A 380 -20.93 -3.04 34.96
N GLN A 381 -19.85 -2.26 34.96
CA GLN A 381 -19.91 -0.79 34.93
C GLN A 381 -20.58 -0.26 33.65
N TYR A 382 -20.41 -0.95 32.52
CA TYR A 382 -20.99 -0.55 31.23
C TYR A 382 -22.19 -1.44 30.83
N SER A 383 -23.00 -1.88 31.81
CA SER A 383 -24.23 -2.65 31.59
C SER A 383 -25.23 -1.90 30.69
N ARG A 384 -26.12 -2.65 30.02
CA ARG A 384 -26.98 -2.24 28.90
C ARG A 384 -27.97 -1.09 29.20
N ASP A 385 -28.09 -0.64 30.45
CA ASP A 385 -29.15 0.25 30.91
C ASP A 385 -28.88 1.76 30.78
N GLU A 386 -27.64 2.19 30.48
CA GLU A 386 -27.35 3.64 30.30
C GLU A 386 -27.42 4.11 28.83
N LEU A 387 -27.69 3.23 27.87
CA LEU A 387 -27.82 3.58 26.44
C LEU A 387 -29.28 3.77 25.98
N VAL A 388 -30.28 3.59 26.85
CA VAL A 388 -31.70 3.83 26.51
C VAL A 388 -32.19 5.21 26.97
N LEU A 389 -31.48 5.89 27.87
CA LEU A 389 -31.93 7.18 28.42
C LEU A 389 -31.39 8.42 27.68
N ALA A 390 -30.44 8.27 26.75
CA ALA A 390 -29.91 9.40 25.97
C ALA A 390 -30.65 9.66 24.63
N ASP A 391 -31.44 8.70 24.15
CA ASP A 391 -32.25 8.83 22.91
C ASP A 391 -33.74 9.13 23.19
N ALA A 392 -34.12 9.38 24.46
CA ALA A 392 -35.50 9.68 24.86
C ALA A 392 -35.72 11.13 25.34
N THR A 393 -34.69 11.96 25.36
CA THR A 393 -34.80 13.41 25.64
C THR A 393 -33.81 14.20 24.80
N ASP A 394 -34.15 14.44 23.54
CA ASP A 394 -34.06 15.74 22.87
C ASP A 394 -34.90 15.75 21.57
#